data_AF-A0A933CL33-F1
#
_entry.id   AF-A0A933CL33-F1
#
_cell.length_a   1.000
_cell.length_b   1.000
_cell.length_c   1.000
_cell.angle_alpha   90.00
_cell.angle_beta   90.00
_cell.angle_gamma   90.00
#
_symmetry.space_group_name_H-M   'P 1'
#
loop_
_entity.id
_entity.type
_entity.pdbx_description
1 polymer ?
#
loop_
_entity_poly.entity_id
_entity_poly.type
_entity_poly.pdbx_seq_one_letter_code
_entity_poly.pdbx_strand_id
1 'polypeptide(L)' 'MKQKIGTLIEEDIMRLAKRRAAEEGRPLSDLIQDALVEYLRKDAATPKERKMAYHLFCERPMKIPPDQLRHVLEEDMWEL' A
#
# COMPACT_ATOMS: atom_id res chain seq x y z
N MET A 1 -0.14 10.09 19.09
CA MET A 1 -1.35 10.28 19.91
C MET A 1 -2.54 10.46 18.99
N LYS A 2 -3.72 9.88 19.30
CA LYS A 2 -4.93 10.00 18.45
C LYS A 2 -5.74 11.25 18.83
N GLN A 3 -6.25 12.00 17.84
CA GLN A 3 -7.15 13.13 18.05
C GLN A 3 -8.57 12.75 17.60
N LYS A 4 -9.57 13.05 18.42
CA LYS A 4 -10.98 12.83 18.08
C LYS A 4 -11.47 13.99 17.22
N ILE A 5 -11.99 13.67 16.05
CA ILE A 5 -12.58 14.64 15.12
C ILE A 5 -14.08 14.38 14.98
N GLY A 6 -14.88 15.44 15.04
CA GLY A 6 -16.28 15.42 14.63
C GLY A 6 -16.39 15.93 13.19
N THR A 7 -17.08 15.21 12.32
CA THR A 7 -17.26 15.60 10.92
C THR A 7 -18.63 15.13 10.41
N LEU A 8 -19.06 15.70 9.30
CA LEU A 8 -20.26 15.29 8.57
C LEU A 8 -19.83 14.46 7.36
N ILE A 9 -20.46 13.29 7.18
CA ILE A 9 -20.23 12.37 6.07
C ILE A 9 -21.59 11.86 5.63
N GLU A 10 -21.80 11.75 4.31
CA GLU A 10 -23.00 11.17 3.71
C GLU A 10 -23.29 9.77 4.26
N GLU A 11 -24.56 9.49 4.55
CA GLU A 11 -24.97 8.24 5.19
C GLU A 11 -24.58 7.00 4.36
N ASP A 12 -24.75 7.08 3.05
CA ASP A 12 -24.39 5.99 2.14
C ASP A 12 -22.89 5.69 2.17
N ILE A 13 -22.04 6.71 2.26
CA ILE A 13 -20.59 6.54 2.38
C ILE A 13 -20.23 5.92 3.73
N MET A 14 -20.88 6.36 4.81
CA MET A 14 -20.69 5.80 6.14
C MET A 14 -21.10 4.32 6.21
N ARG A 15 -22.19 3.95 5.51
CA ARG A 15 -22.65 2.56 5.40
C ARG A 15 -21.64 1.68 4.67
N LEU A 16 -21.10 2.16 3.55
CA LEU A 16 -20.05 1.46 2.80
C LEU A 16 -18.78 1.27 3.63
N ALA A 17 -18.33 2.32 4.35
CA ALA A 17 -17.15 2.27 5.19
C ALA A 17 -17.31 1.26 6.35
N LYS A 18 -18.48 1.23 7.01
CA LYS A 18 -18.78 0.26 8.07
C LYS A 18 -18.79 -1.17 7.55
N ARG A 19 -19.41 -1.40 6.40
CA ARG A 19 -19.43 -2.72 5.75
C ARG A 19 -18.01 -3.19 5.47
N ARG A 20 -17.18 -2.33 4.87
CA ARG A 20 -15.79 -2.68 4.57
C ARG A 20 -14.98 -2.97 5.83
N ALA A 21 -15.13 -2.17 6.89
CA ALA A 21 -14.46 -2.39 8.15
C ALA A 21 -14.84 -3.75 8.77
N ALA A 22 -16.12 -4.14 8.66
CA ALA A 22 -16.59 -5.45 9.14
C ALA A 22 -16.05 -6.61 8.30
N GLU A 23 -16.03 -6.49 6.96
CA GLU A 23 -15.45 -7.48 6.05
C GLU A 23 -13.95 -7.69 6.32
N GLU A 24 -13.22 -6.63 6.66
CA GLU A 24 -11.80 -6.67 7.03
C GLU A 24 -11.54 -7.02 8.51
N GLY A 25 -12.59 -7.21 9.32
CA GLY A 25 -12.45 -7.55 10.74
C GLY A 25 -11.74 -6.47 11.58
N ARG A 26 -11.81 -5.20 11.17
CA ARG A 26 -11.06 -4.09 11.80
C ARG A 26 -11.95 -2.93 12.24
N PRO A 27 -11.49 -2.07 13.17
CA PRO A 27 -12.23 -0.88 13.57
C PRO A 27 -12.40 0.13 12.43
N LEU A 28 -13.60 0.73 12.32
CA LEU A 28 -13.89 1.79 11.35
C LEU A 28 -12.92 2.99 11.46
N SER A 29 -12.48 3.32 12.68
CA SER A 29 -11.51 4.40 12.91
C SER A 29 -10.20 4.16 12.18
N ASP A 30 -9.75 2.90 12.10
CA ASP A 30 -8.47 2.57 11.49
C ASP A 30 -8.61 2.58 9.97
N LEU A 31 -9.75 2.15 9.43
CA LEU A 31 -10.07 2.28 7.99
C LEU A 31 -10.10 3.76 7.55
N ILE A 32 -10.77 4.62 8.31
CA ILE A 32 -10.82 6.07 8.02
C ILE A 32 -9.41 6.69 8.12
N GLN A 33 -8.63 6.28 9.12
CA GLN A 33 -7.26 6.75 9.28
C GLN A 33 -6.39 6.34 8.09
N ASP A 34 -6.47 5.09 7.63
CA ASP A 34 -5.68 4.62 6.49
C ASP A 34 -6.08 5.34 5.20
N ALA A 35 -7.38 5.54 4.96
CA ALA A 35 -7.84 6.30 3.81
C ALA A 35 -7.32 7.75 3.81
N LEU A 36 -7.28 8.40 4.99
CA LEU A 36 -6.69 9.73 5.14
C LEU A 36 -5.18 9.70 4.90
N VAL A 37 -4.47 8.71 5.44
CA VAL A 37 -3.04 8.54 5.23
C VAL A 37 -2.74 8.34 3.75
N GLU A 38 -3.48 7.47 3.05
CA GLU A 38 -3.33 7.20 1.63
C GLU A 38 -3.63 8.45 0.79
N TYR A 39 -4.72 9.15 1.09
CA TYR A 39 -5.09 10.39 0.40
C TYR A 39 -4.03 11.48 0.56
N LEU A 40 -3.48 11.64 1.77
CA LEU A 40 -2.46 12.63 2.10
C LEU A 40 -1.05 12.20 1.66
N ARG A 41 -0.80 10.90 1.47
CA ARG A 41 0.43 10.35 0.88
C ARG A 41 0.58 10.64 -0.62
N LYS A 42 -0.26 11.51 -1.19
CA LYS A 42 -0.19 12.00 -2.58
C LYS A 42 1.09 12.75 -2.98
N ASP A 43 2.18 12.60 -2.24
CA ASP A 43 3.51 12.69 -2.85
C ASP A 43 3.85 11.30 -3.40
N ALA A 44 3.41 11.05 -4.63
CA ALA A 44 4.11 10.07 -5.48
C ALA A 44 5.61 10.34 -5.30
N ALA A 45 6.38 9.30 -4.97
CA ALA A 45 7.82 9.41 -4.67
C ALA A 45 8.41 10.47 -5.58
N THR A 46 8.98 11.51 -4.96
CA THR A 46 9.49 12.66 -5.69
C THR A 46 10.42 12.16 -6.79
N PRO A 47 10.57 12.87 -7.92
CA PRO A 47 11.51 12.46 -8.96
C PRO A 47 12.92 12.12 -8.42
N LYS A 48 13.33 12.78 -7.32
CA LYS A 48 14.56 12.51 -6.58
C LYS A 48 14.54 11.17 -5.85
N GLU A 49 13.48 10.85 -5.11
CA GLU A 49 13.33 9.57 -4.42
C GLU A 49 13.24 8.40 -5.42
N ARG A 50 12.53 8.58 -6.53
CA ARG A 50 12.49 7.58 -7.62
C ARG A 50 13.86 7.35 -8.23
N LYS A 51 14.60 8.43 -8.50
CA LYS A 51 15.96 8.33 -9.05
C LYS A 51 16.91 7.67 -8.06
N MET A 52 16.80 7.99 -6.77
CA MET A 52 17.58 7.33 -5.71
C MET A 52 17.27 5.84 -5.59
N ALA A 53 15.98 5.45 -5.64
CA ALA A 53 15.58 4.05 -5.65
C ALA A 53 16.14 3.31 -6.89
N TYR A 54 16.09 3.94 -8.06
CA TYR A 54 16.71 3.40 -9.28
C TYR A 54 18.23 3.18 -9.12
N HIS A 55 18.96 4.16 -8.58
CA HIS A 55 20.40 4.00 -8.29
C HIS A 55 20.66 2.89 -7.26
N LEU A 56 19.78 2.72 -6.27
CA LEU A 56 19.97 1.76 -5.19
C LEU A 56 19.69 0.32 -5.63
N PHE A 57 18.62 0.12 -6.40
CA PHE A 57 18.08 -1.20 -6.72
C PHE A 57 18.35 -1.64 -8.17
N CYS A 58 18.39 -0.70 -9.13
CA CYS A 58 18.41 -1.02 -10.55
C CYS A 58 19.77 -0.77 -11.24
N GLU A 59 20.60 0.14 -10.74
CA GLU A 59 21.92 0.41 -11.35
C GLU A 59 23.02 -0.57 -10.94
N ARG A 60 22.82 -1.30 -9.84
CA ARG A 60 23.75 -2.37 -9.48
C ARG A 60 23.34 -3.61 -10.25
N PRO A 61 24.26 -4.31 -10.95
CA PRO A 61 23.95 -5.63 -11.48
C PRO A 61 23.50 -6.48 -10.29
N MET A 62 22.22 -6.84 -10.27
CA MET A 62 21.67 -7.70 -9.22
C MET A 62 22.46 -9.01 -9.29
N LYS A 63 23.28 -9.26 -8.27
CA LYS A 63 23.99 -10.53 -8.11
C LYS A 63 22.99 -11.54 -7.59
N ILE A 64 22.12 -12.02 -8.49
CA ILE A 64 21.20 -13.11 -8.20
C ILE A 64 21.92 -14.40 -8.57
N PRO A 65 22.22 -15.27 -7.59
CA PRO A 65 22.70 -16.62 -7.88
C PRO A 65 21.75 -17.36 -8.82
N PRO A 66 22.24 -18.22 -9.73
CA PRO A 66 21.38 -18.92 -10.71
C PRO A 66 20.22 -19.72 -10.09
N ASP A 67 20.40 -20.23 -8.87
CA ASP A 67 19.38 -20.91 -8.07
C ASP A 67 18.27 -19.98 -7.58
N GLN A 68 18.61 -18.78 -7.10
CA GLN A 68 17.61 -17.77 -6.73
C GLN A 68 16.86 -17.24 -7.95
N LEU A 69 17.55 -17.05 -9.09
CA LEU A 69 16.91 -16.61 -10.32
C LEU A 69 15.92 -17.67 -10.82
N ARG A 70 16.29 -18.95 -10.75
CA ARG A 70 15.42 -20.06 -11.12
C ARG A 70 14.17 -20.10 -10.24
N HIS A 71 14.32 -19.91 -8.94
CA HIS A 71 13.18 -19.87 -8.01
C HIS A 71 12.18 -18.76 -8.36
N VAL A 72 12.66 -17.54 -8.61
CA VAL A 72 11.81 -16.40 -9.02
C VAL A 72 11.11 -16.67 -10.35
N LEU A 73 11.81 -17.28 -11.32
CA LEU A 73 11.22 -17.60 -12.63
C LEU A 73 10.27 -18.82 -12.59
N GLU A 74 10.41 -19.70 -11.60
CA GLU A 74 9.52 -20.83 -11.36
C GLU A 74 8.22 -20.42 -10.65
N GLU A 75 8.23 -19.35 -9.84
CA GLU A 75 7.03 -18.82 -9.17
C GLU A 75 5.96 -18.34 -10.17
N ASP A 76 6.34 -17.87 -11.36
CA ASP A 76 5.42 -17.36 -12.40
C ASP A 76 4.83 -18.44 -13.33
N MET A 77 5.08 -19.74 -13.08
CA MET A 77 4.62 -20.81 -13.97
C MET A 77 3.27 -21.44 -13.59
N TRP A 78 2.67 -21.14 -12.43
CA TRP A 78 1.40 -21.76 -12.00
C TRP A 78 0.54 -20.92 -11.04
N GLU A 79 0.18 -19.69 -11.40
CA GLU A 79 -1.10 -19.13 -10.94
C GLU A 79 -2.13 -19.24 -12.09
N LEU A 80 -2.80 -20.40 -12.11
CA LEU A 80 -4.02 -20.70 -12.87
C LEU A 80 -5.25 -20.16 -12.12
#